data_AF-A0A3N5MI48-F1
#
_entry.id   AF-A0A3N5MI48-F1
#
_cell.length_a   1.000
_cell.length_b   1.000
_cell.length_c   1.000
_cell.angle_alpha   90.00
_cell.angle_beta   90.00
_cell.angle_gamma   90.00
#
_symmetry.space_group_name_H-M   'P 1'
#
loop_
_entity.id
_entity.type
_entity.pdbx_description
1 polymer ?
#
loop_
_entity_poly.entity_id
_entity_poly.type
_entity_poly.pdbx_seq_one_letter_code
_entity_poly.pdbx_strand_id
1 'polypeptide(L)'
;MRTDSKATPRNVWPSMTWTVGRSRTLPTRAHSATTRCAKAAEKNLPSAGPMADRDASPIDPTLFREVMGSFATGVTVITTATRGEVRGMTANAFMSGSLAPPLCVISVARAARMHGFLAEAGHFGISILSQHQQPLSAHFAGQTDADLKV
;
A
#
# COMPACT_ATOMS: atom_id res chain seq x y z
N MET A 1 16.03 -1.46 54.34
CA MET A 1 17.16 -1.81 53.47
C MET A 1 16.60 -2.20 52.11
N ARG A 2 16.73 -1.29 51.12
CA ARG A 2 16.47 -1.42 49.66
C ARG A 2 15.05 -1.84 49.21
N THR A 3 14.40 -1.23 48.21
CA THR A 3 14.50 0.03 47.45
C THR A 3 13.24 0.09 46.60
N ASP A 4 12.61 1.26 46.50
CA ASP A 4 11.64 1.63 45.46
C ASP A 4 12.23 1.41 44.05
N SER A 5 11.45 0.79 43.16
CA SER A 5 11.73 0.73 41.72
C SER A 5 10.60 1.42 40.98
N LYS A 6 10.75 2.74 40.78
CA LYS A 6 9.94 3.53 39.83
C LYS A 6 10.09 2.95 38.42
N ALA A 7 8.97 2.53 37.84
CA ALA A 7 8.86 2.17 36.43
C ALA A 7 9.20 3.38 35.55
N THR A 8 10.15 3.18 34.65
CA THR A 8 10.59 4.16 33.64
C THR A 8 9.72 4.04 32.39
N PRO A 9 9.24 5.15 31.77
CA PRO A 9 8.47 5.08 30.54
C PRO A 9 9.37 4.68 29.36
N ARG A 10 8.92 3.69 28.59
CA ARG A 10 9.65 3.04 27.50
C ARG A 10 9.26 3.62 26.14
N ASN A 11 9.31 4.94 26.02
CA ASN A 11 8.94 5.68 24.83
C ASN A 11 9.91 6.86 24.66
N VAL A 12 11.12 6.51 24.22
CA VAL A 12 12.11 7.43 23.68
C VAL A 12 12.36 6.94 22.25
N TRP A 13 11.68 7.54 21.28
CA TRP A 13 12.07 7.43 19.88
C TRP A 13 13.26 8.38 19.68
N PRO A 14 14.46 7.89 19.32
CA PRO A 14 15.55 8.79 19.02
C PRO A 14 15.26 9.51 17.70
N SER A 15 15.50 10.81 17.70
CA SER A 15 15.53 11.68 16.53
C SER A 15 16.49 11.12 15.47
N MET A 16 15.98 10.36 14.51
CA MET A 16 16.72 9.98 13.31
C MET A 16 16.55 11.08 12.26
N THR A 17 17.54 11.97 12.21
CA THR A 17 17.83 12.77 11.02
C THR A 17 18.19 11.81 9.88
N TRP A 18 17.26 11.65 8.92
CA TRP A 18 17.53 10.90 7.70
C TRP A 18 18.61 11.62 6.90
N THR A 19 19.81 11.03 6.84
CA THR A 19 20.84 11.45 5.89
C THR A 19 20.52 10.80 4.55
N VAL A 20 20.20 11.61 3.54
CA VAL A 20 20.08 11.15 2.14
C VAL A 20 21.44 10.60 1.70
N GLY A 21 21.56 9.27 1.70
CA GLY A 21 22.70 8.58 1.11
C GLY A 21 22.67 8.74 -0.40
N ARG A 22 23.58 9.54 -0.97
CA ARG A 22 23.87 9.53 -2.42
C ARG A 22 24.39 8.16 -2.81
N SER A 23 23.55 7.38 -3.47
CA SER A 23 23.93 6.10 -4.09
C SER A 23 25.01 6.35 -5.15
N ARG A 24 26.17 5.70 -4.99
CA ARG A 24 27.21 5.63 -6.02
C ARG A 24 26.69 4.81 -7.19
N THR A 25 26.66 5.42 -8.37
CA THR A 25 26.34 4.75 -9.63
C THR A 25 27.43 3.73 -9.97
N LEU A 26 27.04 2.45 -10.08
CA LEU A 26 27.84 1.40 -10.71
C LEU A 26 27.52 1.36 -12.22
N PRO A 27 28.52 1.11 -13.10
CA PRO A 27 28.31 1.11 -14.53
C PRO A 27 27.43 -0.05 -14.98
N THR A 28 26.41 0.30 -15.77
CA THR A 28 25.45 -0.60 -16.39
C THR A 28 26.12 -1.45 -17.47
N ARG A 29 26.20 -2.77 -17.26
CA ARG A 29 26.51 -3.72 -18.34
C ARG A 29 25.24 -3.98 -19.12
N ALA A 30 25.17 -3.44 -20.34
CA ALA A 30 24.09 -3.64 -21.28
C ALA A 30 23.96 -5.13 -21.65
N HIS A 31 22.79 -5.71 -21.35
CA HIS A 31 22.28 -6.89 -22.03
C HIS A 31 21.09 -6.43 -22.88
N SER A 32 21.35 -6.33 -24.18
CA SER A 32 20.34 -6.16 -25.21
C SER A 32 19.81 -7.53 -25.65
N ALA A 33 18.61 -7.55 -26.22
CA ALA A 33 17.80 -8.68 -26.67
C ALA A 33 16.95 -9.33 -25.54
N THR A 34 15.62 -9.24 -25.51
CA THR A 34 14.69 -9.27 -26.64
C THR A 34 13.34 -8.63 -26.28
N THR A 35 13.16 -7.39 -26.72
CA THR A 35 11.87 -6.73 -26.93
C THR A 35 11.17 -7.37 -28.15
N ARG A 36 10.66 -8.61 -28.05
CA ARG A 36 9.83 -9.23 -29.13
C ARG A 36 8.43 -9.67 -28.73
N CYS A 37 8.03 -9.62 -27.46
CA CYS A 37 6.63 -9.90 -27.11
C CYS A 37 5.69 -8.68 -27.23
N ALA A 38 6.21 -7.45 -27.18
CA ALA A 38 5.35 -6.26 -27.14
C ALA A 38 4.82 -5.78 -28.50
N LYS A 39 5.49 -6.12 -29.63
CA LYS A 39 5.17 -5.54 -30.95
C LYS A 39 4.29 -6.40 -31.87
N ALA A 40 4.01 -7.65 -31.50
CA ALA A 40 3.18 -8.55 -32.31
C ALA A 40 1.69 -8.54 -31.92
N ALA A 41 1.32 -7.96 -30.78
CA ALA A 41 -0.05 -7.98 -30.26
C ALA A 41 -0.95 -6.85 -30.81
N GLU A 42 -0.39 -5.83 -31.45
CA GLU A 42 -1.13 -4.60 -31.81
C GLU A 42 -1.81 -4.67 -33.19
N LYS A 43 -1.42 -5.62 -34.06
CA LYS A 43 -1.85 -5.64 -35.48
C LYS A 43 -3.14 -6.43 -35.76
N ASN A 44 -3.80 -7.00 -34.76
CA ASN A 44 -5.01 -7.81 -34.94
C ASN A 44 -6.10 -7.50 -33.89
N LEU A 45 -6.27 -6.22 -33.53
CA LEU A 45 -7.41 -5.83 -32.72
C LEU A 45 -8.65 -5.66 -33.64
N PRO A 46 -9.73 -6.44 -33.47
CA PRO A 46 -10.92 -6.28 -34.28
C PRO A 46 -11.48 -4.87 -34.11
N SER A 47 -11.83 -4.23 -35.23
CA SER A 47 -12.42 -2.89 -35.25
C SER A 47 -13.65 -2.85 -34.35
N ALA A 48 -13.65 -1.93 -33.38
CA ALA A 48 -14.75 -1.77 -32.44
C ALA A 48 -16.05 -1.42 -33.19
N GLY A 49 -16.91 -2.42 -33.37
CA GLY A 49 -18.33 -2.22 -33.66
C GLY A 49 -19.03 -1.51 -32.48
N PRO A 50 -20.31 -1.13 -32.63
CA PRO A 50 -21.02 -0.37 -31.60
C PRO A 50 -20.92 -1.11 -30.26
N MET A 51 -20.38 -0.41 -29.25
CA MET A 51 -20.15 -0.93 -27.89
C MET A 51 -21.49 -1.34 -27.27
N ALA A 52 -21.88 -2.60 -27.49
CA ALA A 52 -22.91 -3.25 -26.73
C ALA A 52 -22.50 -3.21 -25.25
N ASP A 53 -23.37 -2.60 -24.45
CA ASP A 53 -23.55 -2.76 -23.01
C ASP A 53 -22.37 -3.41 -22.26
N ARG A 54 -21.42 -2.59 -21.82
CA ARG A 54 -20.32 -3.04 -20.95
C ARG A 54 -20.70 -3.08 -19.47
N ASP A 55 -21.95 -2.81 -19.12
CA ASP A 55 -22.32 -2.48 -17.74
C ASP A 55 -22.96 -3.62 -16.95
N ALA A 56 -23.16 -4.80 -17.54
CA ALA A 56 -23.53 -6.00 -16.80
C ALA A 56 -22.30 -6.90 -16.56
N SER A 57 -21.55 -6.63 -15.49
CA SER A 57 -20.63 -7.66 -14.96
C SER A 57 -21.45 -8.93 -14.68
N PRO A 58 -21.03 -10.11 -15.17
CA PRO A 58 -21.76 -11.36 -14.93
C PRO A 58 -21.79 -11.76 -13.44
N ILE A 59 -21.03 -11.05 -12.59
CA ILE A 59 -20.93 -11.27 -11.15
C ILE A 59 -21.59 -10.08 -10.43
N ASP A 60 -22.55 -10.38 -9.56
CA ASP A 60 -23.13 -9.41 -8.63
C ASP A 60 -22.04 -8.86 -7.67
N PRO A 61 -21.78 -7.55 -7.67
CA PRO A 61 -20.77 -6.93 -6.81
C PRO A 61 -21.01 -7.15 -5.31
N THR A 62 -22.26 -7.28 -4.87
CA THR A 62 -22.59 -7.48 -3.46
C THR A 62 -22.22 -8.90 -3.04
N LEU A 63 -22.70 -9.91 -3.78
CA LEU A 63 -22.31 -11.30 -3.58
C LEU A 63 -20.80 -11.50 -3.62
N PHE A 64 -20.11 -10.86 -4.57
CA PHE A 64 -18.64 -10.92 -4.64
C PHE A 64 -18.00 -10.39 -3.35
N ARG A 65 -18.44 -9.22 -2.85
CA ARG A 65 -17.92 -8.65 -1.60
C ARG A 65 -18.18 -9.55 -0.39
N GLU A 66 -19.34 -10.19 -0.32
CA GLU A 66 -19.68 -11.12 0.77
C GLU A 66 -18.75 -12.33 0.77
N VAL A 67 -18.55 -12.95 -0.39
CA VAL A 67 -17.64 -14.09 -0.56
C VAL A 67 -16.22 -13.69 -0.20
N MET A 68 -15.72 -12.55 -0.70
CA MET A 68 -14.38 -12.05 -0.35
C MET A 68 -14.25 -11.70 1.13
N GLY A 69 -15.34 -11.23 1.77
CA GLY A 69 -15.38 -10.91 3.19
C GLY A 69 -15.23 -12.12 4.11
N SER A 70 -15.55 -13.33 3.64
CA SER A 70 -15.34 -14.57 4.40
C SER A 70 -13.86 -14.97 4.53
N PHE A 71 -12.98 -14.43 3.70
CA PHE A 71 -11.55 -14.70 3.78
C PHE A 71 -10.90 -13.77 4.81
N ALA A 72 -10.63 -14.32 6.00
CA ALA A 72 -10.04 -13.57 7.10
C ALA A 72 -8.62 -13.07 6.74
N THR A 73 -8.39 -11.78 6.96
CA THR A 73 -7.11 -11.11 6.73
C THR A 73 -6.74 -10.28 7.96
N GLY A 74 -5.45 -9.98 8.11
CA GLY A 74 -5.02 -8.92 9.02
C GLY A 74 -5.41 -7.53 8.50
N VAL A 75 -5.33 -6.53 9.36
CA VAL A 75 -5.53 -5.13 8.98
C VAL A 75 -4.20 -4.41 8.94
N THR A 76 -3.99 -3.61 7.91
CA THR A 76 -2.79 -2.79 7.75
C THR A 76 -3.15 -1.32 7.54
N VAL A 77 -2.24 -0.43 7.93
CA VAL A 77 -2.26 0.98 7.52
C VAL A 77 -1.12 1.18 6.53
N ILE A 78 -1.48 1.63 5.34
CA ILE A 78 -0.52 2.05 4.31
C ILE A 78 -0.28 3.54 4.52
N THR A 79 0.99 3.93 4.65
CA THR A 79 1.38 5.33 4.80
C THR A 79 2.28 5.77 3.67
N THR A 80 2.21 7.04 3.33
CA THR A 80 3.15 7.68 2.41
C THR A 80 3.37 9.13 2.82
N ALA A 81 4.47 9.72 2.38
CA ALA A 81 4.79 11.11 2.65
C ALA A 81 5.05 11.83 1.32
N THR A 82 4.33 12.92 1.08
CA THR A 82 4.50 13.78 -0.09
C THR A 82 4.49 15.22 0.37
N ARG A 83 5.41 16.03 -0.16
CA ARG A 83 5.54 17.47 0.16
C ARG A 83 5.59 17.79 1.67
N GLY A 84 6.16 16.90 2.46
CA GLY A 84 6.26 17.05 3.92
C GLY A 84 5.00 16.66 4.70
N GLU A 85 3.93 16.21 4.03
CA GLU A 85 2.71 15.72 4.67
C GLU A 85 2.64 14.20 4.66
N VAL A 86 2.28 13.61 5.80
CA VAL A 86 2.02 12.17 5.92
C VAL A 86 0.55 11.90 5.65
N ARG A 87 0.29 10.91 4.81
CA ARG A 87 -1.05 10.40 4.50
C ARG A 87 -1.11 8.91 4.85
N GLY A 88 -2.24 8.48 5.42
CA GLY A 88 -2.49 7.08 5.79
C GLY A 88 -3.83 6.58 5.26
N MET A 89 -3.92 5.28 5.01
CA MET A 89 -5.15 4.60 4.58
C MET A 89 -5.16 3.19 5.15
N THR A 90 -6.30 2.79 5.75
CA THR A 90 -6.53 1.41 6.15
C THR A 90 -6.75 0.52 4.93
N ALA A 91 -6.06 -0.62 4.88
CA ALA A 91 -6.19 -1.60 3.82
C ALA A 91 -5.97 -3.03 4.35
N ASN A 92 -6.66 -3.98 3.73
CA ASN A 92 -6.45 -5.42 3.94
C ASN A 92 -5.96 -6.14 2.67
N ALA A 93 -5.87 -5.43 1.53
CA ALA A 93 -5.36 -5.95 0.27
C ALA A 93 -3.82 -5.88 0.21
N PHE A 94 -3.17 -6.57 1.14
CA PHE A 94 -1.71 -6.70 1.25
C PHE A 94 -1.31 -8.16 1.11
N MET A 95 -0.23 -8.43 0.38
CA MET A 95 0.34 -9.78 0.25
C MET A 95 1.85 -9.75 0.03
N SER A 96 2.53 -10.84 0.43
CA SER A 96 3.91 -11.10 0.03
C SER A 96 3.97 -11.49 -1.45
N GLY A 97 4.86 -10.86 -2.21
CA GLY A 97 5.02 -11.09 -3.66
C GLY A 97 6.25 -11.92 -4.02
N SER A 98 7.33 -11.78 -3.26
CA SER A 98 8.58 -12.53 -3.47
C SER A 98 9.48 -12.45 -2.24
N LEU A 99 10.31 -13.47 -2.02
CA LEU A 99 11.35 -13.47 -0.99
C LEU A 99 12.71 -12.98 -1.53
N ALA A 100 13.01 -13.26 -2.80
CA ALA A 100 14.27 -12.94 -3.45
C ALA A 100 14.04 -12.39 -4.87
N PRO A 101 14.01 -11.06 -5.08
CA PRO A 101 14.14 -10.00 -4.08
C PRO A 101 12.92 -9.93 -3.13
N PRO A 102 13.05 -9.35 -1.93
CA PRO A 102 11.93 -9.19 -1.00
C PRO A 102 10.92 -8.18 -1.57
N LEU A 103 9.75 -8.66 -1.96
CA LEU A 103 8.68 -7.85 -2.55
C LEU A 103 7.37 -8.07 -1.80
N CYS A 104 6.60 -7.00 -1.69
CA CYS A 104 5.21 -7.05 -1.26
C CYS A 104 4.33 -6.29 -2.25
N VAL A 105 3.04 -6.61 -2.24
CA VAL A 105 2.03 -6.01 -3.12
C VAL A 105 0.93 -5.42 -2.27
N ILE A 106 0.52 -4.21 -2.62
CA ILE A 106 -0.69 -3.56 -2.12
C ILE A 106 -1.63 -3.30 -3.29
N SER A 107 -2.93 -3.50 -3.09
CA SER A 107 -3.94 -3.11 -4.07
C SER A 107 -4.69 -1.88 -3.57
N VAL A 108 -4.66 -0.81 -4.36
CA VAL A 108 -5.32 0.47 -4.05
C VAL A 108 -6.22 0.83 -5.21
N ALA A 109 -7.50 1.10 -4.91
CA ALA A 109 -8.45 1.52 -5.93
C ALA A 109 -7.96 2.82 -6.60
N ARG A 110 -8.04 2.89 -7.93
CA ARG A 110 -7.64 4.08 -8.69
C ARG A 110 -8.40 5.35 -8.27
N ALA A 111 -9.64 5.19 -7.82
CA ALA A 111 -10.48 6.28 -7.31
C ALA A 111 -10.13 6.71 -5.87
N ALA A 112 -9.31 5.94 -5.14
CA ALA A 112 -8.89 6.31 -3.80
C ALA A 112 -7.92 7.50 -3.85
N ARG A 113 -8.11 8.49 -2.97
CA ARG A 113 -7.19 9.64 -2.83
C ARG A 113 -5.74 9.20 -2.61
N MET A 114 -5.56 8.10 -1.88
CA MET A 114 -4.26 7.49 -1.61
C MET A 114 -3.48 7.10 -2.88
N HIS A 115 -4.17 6.71 -3.96
CA HIS A 115 -3.52 6.33 -5.22
C HIS A 115 -2.65 7.48 -5.78
N GLY A 116 -3.16 8.71 -5.76
CA GLY A 116 -2.42 9.88 -6.22
C GLY A 116 -1.18 10.18 -5.37
N PHE A 117 -1.32 10.08 -4.04
CA PHE A 117 -0.22 10.31 -3.11
C PHE A 117 0.89 9.25 -3.24
N LEU A 118 0.52 7.98 -3.42
CA LEU A 118 1.49 6.90 -3.66
C LEU A 118 2.26 7.10 -4.97
N ALA A 119 1.58 7.51 -6.03
CA ALA A 119 2.20 7.78 -7.33
C ALA A 119 3.18 8.98 -7.27
N GLU A 120 2.84 10.02 -6.51
CA GLU A 120 3.70 11.20 -6.34
C GLU A 120 4.92 10.92 -5.44
N ALA A 121 4.72 10.22 -4.33
CA ALA A 121 5.79 9.97 -3.35
C ALA A 121 6.83 8.95 -3.83
N GLY A 122 6.42 7.93 -4.60
CA GLY A 122 7.31 6.86 -5.07
C GLY A 122 7.77 5.89 -3.97
N HIS A 123 7.29 6.04 -2.73
CA HIS A 123 7.57 5.16 -1.61
C HIS A 123 6.36 5.08 -0.67
N PHE A 124 6.29 4.00 0.12
CA PHE A 124 5.24 3.80 1.12
C PHE A 124 5.73 2.93 2.26
N GLY A 125 5.06 3.05 3.41
CA GLY A 125 5.22 2.18 4.56
C GLY A 125 3.96 1.33 4.77
N ILE A 126 4.14 0.17 5.40
CA ILE A 126 3.05 -0.72 5.80
C ILE A 126 3.19 -1.00 7.30
N SER A 127 2.14 -0.69 8.05
CA SER A 127 2.02 -1.01 9.47
C SER A 127 0.96 -2.09 9.66
N ILE A 128 1.35 -3.27 10.12
CA ILE A 128 0.42 -4.35 10.48
C ILE A 128 -0.14 -4.04 11.87
N LEU A 129 -1.46 -3.96 12.00
CA LEU A 129 -2.13 -3.56 13.23
C LEU A 129 -2.43 -4.75 14.14
N SER A 130 -2.32 -4.51 15.46
CA SER A 130 -2.86 -5.39 16.49
C SER A 130 -4.33 -5.10 16.79
N GLN A 131 -5.00 -6.00 17.51
CA GLN A 131 -6.41 -5.84 17.92
C GLN A 131 -6.65 -4.55 18.71
N HIS A 132 -5.70 -4.13 19.56
CA HIS A 132 -5.83 -2.91 20.37
C HIS A 132 -5.76 -1.61 19.54
N GLN A 133 -5.36 -1.70 18.27
CA GLN A 133 -5.24 -0.57 17.35
C GLN A 133 -6.45 -0.44 16.41
N GLN A 134 -7.58 -1.05 16.76
CA GLN A 134 -8.85 -0.83 16.06
C GLN A 134 -9.21 0.67 15.91
N PRO A 135 -8.99 1.55 16.91
CA PRO A 135 -9.23 2.98 16.73
C PRO A 135 -8.40 3.62 15.60
N LEU A 136 -7.13 3.21 15.45
CA LEU A 136 -6.27 3.67 14.34
C LEU A 136 -6.79 3.18 12.99
N SER A 137 -7.22 1.92 12.92
CA SER A 137 -7.86 1.38 11.71
C SER A 137 -9.08 2.19 11.30
N ALA A 138 -9.94 2.57 12.24
CA ALA A 138 -11.15 3.35 11.98
C ALA A 138 -10.79 4.77 11.49
N HIS A 139 -9.86 5.43 12.17
CA HIS A 139 -9.35 6.76 11.80
C HIS A 139 -8.86 6.79 10.35
N PHE A 140 -7.97 5.87 9.98
CA PHE A 140 -7.43 5.79 8.61
C PHE A 140 -8.40 5.19 7.58
N ALA A 141 -9.56 4.68 8.00
CA ALA A 141 -10.66 4.28 7.11
C ALA A 141 -11.67 5.43 6.86
N GLY A 142 -11.43 6.62 7.42
CA GLY A 142 -12.26 7.81 7.24
C GLY A 142 -13.12 8.17 8.45
N GLN A 143 -13.16 7.34 9.50
CA GLN A 143 -13.81 7.66 10.78
C GLN A 143 -12.84 8.47 11.65
N THR A 144 -12.54 9.68 11.19
CA THR A 144 -11.49 10.52 11.76
C THR A 144 -11.83 10.88 13.21
N ASP A 145 -11.01 10.37 14.13
CA ASP A 145 -11.01 10.74 15.54
C ASP A 145 -9.93 11.79 15.80
N ALA A 146 -10.33 12.95 16.32
CA ALA A 146 -9.45 14.10 16.58
C ALA A 146 -8.60 13.93 17.84
N ASP A 147 -9.03 13.09 18.78
CA ASP A 147 -8.32 12.86 20.05
C ASP A 147 -7.33 11.70 19.97
N LEU A 148 -7.32 10.99 18.84
CA LEU A 148 -6.44 9.86 18.60
C LEU A 148 -5.01 10.32 18.33
N LYS A 149 -4.08 9.85 19.16
CA LYS A 149 -2.63 10.08 18.97
C LYS A 149 -2.11 9.17 17.88
N VAL A 150 -1.80 9.76 16.73
CA VAL A 150 -1.21 9.13 15.54
C VAL A 150 0.30 9.34 15.52
#